data_AF-A0A0S9Q143-F1
#
_entry.id   AF-A0A0S9Q143-F1
#
_cell.length_a   1.000
_cell.length_b   1.000
_cell.length_c   1.000
_cell.angle_alpha   90.00
_cell.angle_beta   90.00
_cell.angle_gamma   90.00
#
_symmetry.space_group_name_H-M   'P 1'
#
loop_
_entity.id
_entity.type
_entity.pdbx_description
1 polymer ?
#
loop_
_entity_poly.entity_id
_entity_poly.type
_entity_poly.pdbx_seq_one_letter_code
_entity_poly.pdbx_strand_id
1 'polypeptide(L)'
;MAEYPTTGELYKAKAILEADVAAAVDAFIADPTTTAFLFGDGYSVDIAEAVSSHDWAKVTVANKEATDHLKWVAVRTAILLARPERHRR
;
A
#
# COMPACT_ATOMS: atom_id res chain seq x y z
N MET A 1 -16.29 -7.76 -16.89
CA MET A 1 -15.92 -7.71 -15.46
C MET A 1 -14.87 -6.63 -15.36
N ALA A 2 -15.18 -5.49 -14.71
CA ALA A 2 -14.37 -4.29 -14.84
C ALA A 2 -12.97 -4.51 -14.24
N GLU A 3 -11.98 -4.43 -15.12
CA GLU A 3 -10.55 -4.62 -14.92
C GLU A 3 -9.97 -3.43 -14.12
N TYR A 4 -10.26 -3.36 -12.83
CA TYR A 4 -9.54 -2.44 -11.93
C TYR A 4 -8.26 -3.16 -11.46
N PRO A 5 -7.09 -2.86 -12.04
CA PRO A 5 -5.85 -3.52 -11.65
C PRO A 5 -5.55 -3.20 -10.19
N THR A 6 -5.20 -4.22 -9.40
CA THR A 6 -4.66 -3.99 -8.05
C THR A 6 -3.26 -3.37 -8.15
N THR A 7 -2.76 -2.81 -7.05
CA THR A 7 -1.39 -2.28 -7.01
C THR A 7 -0.37 -3.35 -7.42
N GLY A 8 -0.61 -4.62 -7.06
CA GLY A 8 0.20 -5.76 -7.50
C GLY A 8 0.13 -6.03 -9.01
N GLU A 9 -1.00 -5.76 -9.67
CA GLU A 9 -1.11 -5.86 -11.13
C GLU A 9 -0.37 -4.70 -11.82
N LEU A 10 -0.46 -3.48 -11.27
CA LEU A 10 0.31 -2.33 -11.75
C LEU A 10 1.81 -2.51 -11.53
N TYR A 11 2.20 -3.14 -10.42
CA TYR A 11 3.57 -3.54 -10.15
C TYR A 11 4.10 -4.53 -11.19
N LYS A 12 3.29 -5.56 -11.53
CA LYS A 12 3.61 -6.47 -12.64
C LYS A 12 3.69 -5.77 -13.99
N ALA A 13 2.82 -4.79 -14.22
CA ALA A 13 2.81 -3.95 -15.43
C ALA A 13 3.94 -2.92 -15.47
N LYS A 14 4.80 -2.85 -14.43
CA LYS A 14 5.86 -1.85 -14.25
C LYS A 14 5.35 -0.40 -14.24
N ALA A 15 4.06 -0.19 -13.96
CA ALA A 15 3.48 1.13 -13.75
C ALA A 15 3.81 1.66 -12.34
N ILE A 16 4.05 0.76 -11.38
CA ILE A 16 4.52 1.07 -10.03
C ILE A 16 5.84 0.33 -9.81
N LEU A 17 6.88 1.03 -9.36
CA LEU A 17 8.18 0.42 -9.10
C LEU A 17 8.25 -0.12 -7.67
N GLU A 18 9.19 -1.03 -7.42
CA GLU A 18 9.43 -1.54 -6.07
C GLU A 18 9.88 -0.43 -5.13
N ALA A 19 10.65 0.52 -5.65
CA ALA A 19 11.07 1.70 -4.93
C ALA A 19 9.88 2.56 -4.49
N ASP A 20 8.86 2.74 -5.34
CA ASP A 20 7.64 3.47 -4.99
C ASP A 20 6.84 2.74 -3.90
N VAL A 21 6.70 1.41 -3.99
CA VAL A 21 6.04 0.62 -2.94
C VAL A 21 6.81 0.70 -1.63
N ALA A 22 8.15 0.57 -1.68
CA ALA A 22 8.99 0.69 -0.50
C ALA A 22 8.90 2.08 0.14
N ALA A 23 8.87 3.14 -0.67
CA ALA A 23 8.68 4.51 -0.21
C ALA A 23 7.28 4.72 0.43
N ALA A 24 6.24 4.13 -0.16
CA ALA A 24 4.88 4.17 0.39
C ALA A 24 4.81 3.50 1.77
N VAL A 25 5.44 2.33 1.91
CA VAL A 25 5.50 1.60 3.18
C VAL A 25 6.30 2.38 4.22
N ASP A 26 7.46 2.92 3.85
CA ASP A 26 8.31 3.71 4.73
C ASP A 26 7.59 4.97 5.23
N ALA A 27 6.90 5.69 4.33
CA ALA A 27 6.07 6.83 4.67
C ALA A 27 4.95 6.48 5.67
N PHE A 28 4.30 5.32 5.51
CA PHE A 28 3.26 4.86 6.43
C PHE A 28 3.82 4.42 7.80
N ILE A 29 5.02 3.82 7.83
CA ILE A 29 5.67 3.46 9.10
C ILE A 29 6.16 4.72 9.84
N ALA A 30 6.71 5.68 9.11
CA ALA A 30 7.13 6.97 9.66
C ALA A 30 5.92 7.79 10.13
N ASP A 31 4.84 7.78 9.36
CA ASP A 31 3.59 8.47 9.66
C ASP A 31 2.36 7.59 9.33
N PRO A 32 1.76 6.95 10.35
CA PRO A 32 0.60 6.07 10.16
C PRO A 32 -0.69 6.83 9.83
N THR A 33 -0.65 8.16 9.73
CA THR A 33 -1.78 8.97 9.22
C THR A 33 -1.71 9.19 7.72
N THR A 34 -0.67 8.69 7.06
CA THR A 34 -0.54 8.68 5.59
C THR A 34 -1.63 7.78 5.00
N THR A 35 -2.75 8.40 4.62
CA THR A 35 -3.85 7.70 3.96
C THR A 35 -3.57 7.59 2.47
N ALA A 36 -3.48 8.70 1.73
CA ALA A 36 -3.27 8.68 0.28
C ALA A 36 -1.80 8.82 -0.11
N PHE A 37 -1.27 7.83 -0.85
CA PHE A 37 0.05 7.89 -1.46
C PHE A 37 -0.06 7.93 -2.98
N LEU A 38 0.56 8.93 -3.61
CA LEU A 38 0.57 9.10 -5.05
C LEU A 38 1.76 8.35 -5.65
N PHE A 39 1.47 7.35 -6.47
CA PHE A 39 2.44 6.72 -7.34
C PHE A 39 2.67 7.58 -8.59
N GLY A 40 3.91 7.58 -9.08
CA GLY A 40 4.37 8.50 -10.13
C GLY A 40 3.53 8.54 -11.41
N ASP A 41 2.80 7.48 -11.75
CA ASP A 41 1.97 7.41 -12.97
C ASP A 41 0.53 7.95 -12.78
N GLY A 42 0.28 8.71 -11.70
CA GLY A 42 -1.05 9.30 -11.42
C GLY A 42 -2.04 8.32 -10.80
N TYR A 43 -1.53 7.25 -10.19
CA TYR A 43 -2.31 6.34 -9.35
C TYR A 43 -2.15 6.76 -7.90
N SER A 44 -3.25 6.82 -7.16
CA SER A 44 -3.21 7.04 -5.72
C SER A 44 -3.73 5.80 -5.01
N VAL A 45 -3.04 5.33 -3.97
CA VAL A 45 -3.53 4.26 -3.11
C VAL A 45 -3.78 4.80 -1.72
N ASP A 46 -4.89 4.39 -1.12
CA ASP A 46 -5.13 4.65 0.29
C ASP A 46 -4.53 3.52 1.14
N ILE A 47 -3.35 3.78 1.70
CA ILE A 47 -2.59 2.79 2.50
C ILE A 47 -3.34 2.47 3.78
N ALA A 48 -3.96 3.47 4.41
CA ALA A 48 -4.70 3.28 5.66
C ALA A 48 -5.95 2.42 5.46
N GLU A 49 -6.74 2.69 4.42
CA GLU A 49 -7.86 1.83 4.00
C GLU A 49 -7.38 0.43 3.63
N ALA A 50 -6.27 0.30 2.89
CA ALA A 50 -5.72 -0.99 2.50
C ALA A 50 -5.33 -1.84 3.73
N VAL A 51 -4.63 -1.23 4.69
CA VAL A 51 -4.23 -1.86 5.95
C VAL A 51 -5.46 -2.18 6.80
N SER A 52 -6.43 -1.27 6.88
CA SER A 52 -7.67 -1.46 7.65
C SER A 52 -8.55 -2.57 7.08
N SER A 53 -8.61 -2.69 5.75
CA SER A 53 -9.32 -3.75 5.02
C SER A 53 -8.64 -5.11 5.13
N HIS A 54 -7.36 -5.14 5.52
CA HIS A 54 -6.59 -6.37 5.63
C HIS A 54 -6.34 -6.73 7.10
N ASP A 55 -7.12 -7.69 7.63
CA ASP A 55 -7.05 -8.13 9.04
C ASP A 55 -5.62 -8.34 9.53
N TRP A 56 -4.83 -9.16 8.83
CA TRP A 56 -3.43 -9.42 9.20
C TRP A 56 -2.55 -8.15 9.26
N ALA A 57 -2.70 -7.23 8.30
CA ALA A 57 -1.93 -5.99 8.31
C ALA A 57 -2.34 -5.08 9.46
N LYS A 58 -3.65 -4.97 9.70
CA LYS A 58 -4.22 -4.21 10.81
C LYS A 58 -3.71 -4.70 12.17
N VAL A 59 -3.78 -6.00 12.47
CA VAL A 59 -3.25 -6.52 13.75
C VAL A 59 -1.74 -6.40 13.84
N THR A 60 -1.00 -6.56 12.73
CA THR A 60 0.46 -6.46 12.75
C THR A 60 0.94 -5.03 13.01
N VAL A 61 0.33 -4.03 12.37
CA VAL A 61 0.65 -2.61 12.57
C VAL A 61 0.23 -2.14 13.97
N ALA A 62 -0.93 -2.60 14.46
CA ALA A 62 -1.39 -2.27 15.81
C ALA A 62 -0.56 -2.96 16.91
N ASN A 63 0.13 -4.06 16.59
CA ASN A 63 0.97 -4.76 17.54
C ASN A 63 2.29 -4.01 17.77
N LYS A 64 2.46 -3.48 18.99
CA LYS A 64 3.70 -2.80 19.39
C LYS A 64 4.89 -3.75 19.53
N GLU A 65 4.64 -5.03 19.78
CA GLU A 65 5.67 -6.08 19.91
C GLU A 65 6.14 -6.60 18.54
N ALA A 66 5.43 -6.28 17.46
CA ALA A 66 5.85 -6.63 16.11
C ALA A 66 7.11 -5.86 15.71
N THR A 67 8.10 -6.60 15.18
CA THR A 67 9.31 -6.02 14.60
C THR A 67 8.98 -5.08 13.44
N ASP A 68 9.79 -4.03 13.25
CA ASP A 68 9.63 -3.09 12.14
C ASP A 68 9.60 -3.79 10.78
N HIS A 69 10.41 -4.84 10.61
CA HIS A 69 10.38 -5.68 9.40
C HIS A 69 9.02 -6.38 9.20
N LEU A 70 8.39 -6.86 10.28
CA LEU A 70 7.09 -7.53 10.20
C LEU A 70 6.00 -6.53 9.79
N LYS A 71 6.00 -5.33 10.38
CA LYS A 71 5.10 -4.23 10.00
C LYS A 71 5.31 -3.83 8.55
N TRP A 72 6.56 -3.73 8.12
CA TRP A 72 6.91 -3.44 6.73
C TRP A 72 6.33 -4.45 5.74
N VAL A 73 6.53 -5.75 5.98
CA VAL A 73 5.99 -6.80 5.11
C VAL A 73 4.46 -6.81 5.12
N ALA A 74 3.84 -6.55 6.27
CA ALA A 74 2.39 -6.52 6.40
C ALA A 74 1.76 -5.35 5.64
N VAL A 75 2.30 -4.14 5.78
CA VAL A 75 1.86 -2.95 5.04
C VAL A 75 2.11 -3.11 3.54
N ARG A 76 3.29 -3.61 3.15
CA ARG A 76 3.59 -3.92 1.73
C ARG A 76 2.55 -4.86 1.12
N THR A 77 2.18 -5.91 1.84
CA THR A 77 1.21 -6.91 1.37
C THR A 77 -0.18 -6.29 1.23
N ALA A 78 -0.61 -5.50 2.21
CA ALA A 78 -1.86 -4.75 2.12
C ALA A 78 -1.88 -3.81 0.91
N ILE A 79 -0.81 -3.04 0.68
CA ILE A 79 -0.68 -2.15 -0.48
C ILE A 79 -0.76 -2.92 -1.79
N LEU A 80 -0.06 -4.05 -1.93
CA LEU A 80 -0.06 -4.86 -3.16
C LEU A 80 -1.45 -5.45 -3.47
N LEU A 81 -2.21 -5.81 -2.43
CA LEU A 81 -3.58 -6.31 -2.55
C LEU A 81 -4.61 -5.19 -2.69
N ALA A 82 -4.26 -3.96 -2.32
CA ALA A 82 -5.11 -2.79 -2.45
C ALA A 82 -5.42 -2.48 -3.92
N ARG A 83 -6.54 -1.78 -4.11
CA ARG A 83 -6.92 -1.23 -5.40
C ARG A 83 -6.59 0.27 -5.42
N PRO A 84 -5.62 0.69 -6.22
CA PRO A 84 -5.31 2.10 -6.37
C PRO A 84 -6.42 2.78 -7.18
N GLU A 85 -6.79 3.98 -6.75
CA GLU A 85 -7.68 4.86 -7.50
C GLU A 85 -6.88 5.53 -8.60
N ARG A 86 -7.36 5.39 -9.84
CA ARG A 86 -6.78 6.08 -10.99
C ARG A 86 -7.46 7.43 -11.15
N HIS A 87 -6.74 8.52 -10.84
CA HIS A 87 -7.21 9.86 -11.17
C HIS A 87 -7.12 10.05 -12.69
N ARG A 88 -8.21 9.74 -13.41
CA ARG A 88 -8.37 10.08 -14.82
C ARG A 88 -8.71 11.57 -14.91
N ARG A 89 -7.72 12.42 -15.18
CA ARG A 89 -7.97 13.80 -15.65
C ARG A 89 -8.19 13.82 -17.15
#